data_AF-A0AAW9TKK9-F1
#
_entry.id   AF-A0AAW9TKK9-F1
#
_cell.length_a   1.000
_cell.length_b   1.000
_cell.length_c   1.000
_cell.angle_alpha   90.00
_cell.angle_beta   90.00
_cell.angle_gamma   90.00
#
_symmetry.space_group_name_H-M   'P 1'
#
loop_
_entity.id
_entity.type
_entity.pdbx_description
1 polymer ?
#
loop_
_entity_poly.entity_id
_entity_poly.type
_entity_poly.pdbx_seq_one_letter_code
_entity_poly.pdbx_strand_id
1 'polypeptide(L)'
;YPPGGTSAPHRHADSSFIFAYVLSGEIESKVNDGPTQIYRAGESWYEPPAANHLISRNASKTKPAKLLAVFVADSDEKELTTNIE
;
A
#
# COMPACT_ATOMS: atom_id res chain seq x y z
N TYR A 1 -6.11 2.69 8.62
CA TYR A 1 -7.27 3.22 7.89
C TYR A 1 -8.53 3.24 8.77
N PRO A 2 -9.24 4.37 8.89
CA PRO A 2 -10.61 4.40 9.42
C PRO A 2 -11.58 3.64 8.48
N PRO A 3 -12.84 3.38 8.88
CA PRO A 3 -13.85 2.83 7.99
C PRO A 3 -13.94 3.61 6.68
N GLY A 4 -13.77 2.93 5.54
CA GLY A 4 -13.75 3.51 4.19
C GLY A 4 -12.58 4.43 3.87
N GLY A 5 -11.61 4.61 4.77
CA GLY A 5 -10.46 5.50 4.55
C GLY A 5 -9.55 5.02 3.42
N THR A 6 -8.90 5.96 2.73
CA THR A 6 -8.03 5.72 1.57
C THR A 6 -6.75 6.55 1.68
N SER A 7 -5.67 6.11 1.04
CA SER A 7 -4.54 6.98 0.71
C SER A 7 -4.73 7.55 -0.70
N ALA A 8 -4.01 8.62 -1.03
CA ALA A 8 -3.89 9.09 -2.40
C ALA A 8 -3.08 8.06 -3.23
N PRO A 9 -3.32 7.97 -4.55
CA PRO A 9 -2.42 7.28 -5.47
C PRO A 9 -1.03 7.89 -5.38
N HIS A 10 0.00 7.04 -5.34
CA HIS A 10 1.38 7.49 -5.19
C HIS A 10 2.34 6.50 -5.83
N ARG A 11 3.53 6.99 -6.17
CA ARG A 11 4.67 6.20 -6.63
C ARG A 11 5.67 6.06 -5.50
N HIS A 12 6.28 4.88 -5.40
CA HIS A 12 7.36 4.62 -4.45
C HIS A 12 8.71 5.11 -5.01
N ALA A 13 9.67 5.33 -4.11
CA ALA A 13 11.04 5.69 -4.46
C ALA A 13 11.65 4.68 -5.45
N ASP A 14 12.63 5.12 -6.24
CA ASP A 14 13.11 4.37 -7.40
C ASP A 14 13.72 3.02 -6.98
N SER A 15 14.48 3.01 -5.88
CA SER A 15 15.07 1.79 -5.32
C SER A 15 14.11 0.97 -4.47
N SER A 16 12.97 1.54 -4.04
CA SER A 16 12.27 1.00 -2.87
C SER A 16 11.39 -0.20 -3.19
N PHE A 17 11.73 -1.34 -2.59
CA PHE A 17 10.89 -2.52 -2.51
C PHE A 17 10.00 -2.44 -1.26
N ILE A 18 8.70 -2.75 -1.40
CA ILE A 18 7.75 -2.72 -0.28
C ILE A 18 7.29 -4.12 0.07
N PHE A 19 7.29 -4.43 1.36
CA PHE A 19 6.52 -5.54 1.92
C PHE A 19 5.32 -4.99 2.69
N ALA A 20 4.13 -5.44 2.32
CA ALA A 20 2.87 -5.01 2.92
C ALA A 20 2.19 -6.19 3.62
N TYR A 21 1.74 -5.98 4.86
CA TYR A 21 1.09 -7.02 5.68
C TYR A 21 -0.13 -6.45 6.41
N VAL A 22 -1.28 -7.11 6.28
CA VAL A 22 -2.51 -6.67 6.94
C VAL A 22 -2.51 -7.14 8.40
N LEU A 23 -2.37 -6.19 9.32
CA LEU A 23 -2.41 -6.45 10.75
C LEU A 23 -3.84 -6.70 11.25
N SER A 24 -4.83 -6.00 10.69
CA SER A 24 -6.24 -6.20 10.99
C SER A 24 -7.16 -5.62 9.92
N GLY A 25 -8.39 -6.14 9.83
CA GLY A 25 -9.39 -5.67 8.88
C GLY A 25 -9.14 -6.15 7.46
N GLU A 26 -9.57 -5.35 6.48
CA GLU A 26 -9.51 -5.67 5.05
C GLU A 26 -9.03 -4.46 4.24
N ILE A 27 -8.02 -4.65 3.40
CA ILE A 27 -7.40 -3.62 2.56
C ILE A 27 -7.61 -3.99 1.10
N GLU A 28 -8.26 -3.11 0.35
CA GLU A 28 -8.29 -3.18 -1.11
C GLU A 28 -7.06 -2.45 -1.66
N SER A 29 -6.24 -3.18 -2.44
CA SER A 29 -5.00 -2.68 -3.01
C SER A 29 -4.92 -2.92 -4.52
N LYS A 30 -4.32 -1.98 -5.25
CA LYS A 30 -3.94 -2.11 -6.65
C LYS A 30 -2.55 -1.52 -6.85
N VAL A 31 -1.63 -2.37 -7.29
CA VAL A 31 -0.23 -2.03 -7.58
C VAL A 31 -0.01 -2.12 -9.09
N ASN A 32 0.53 -1.06 -9.67
CA ASN A 32 0.75 -0.89 -11.11
C ASN A 32 -0.53 -1.19 -11.93
N ASP A 33 -0.36 -1.90 -13.05
CA ASP A 33 -1.41 -2.43 -13.91
C ASP A 33 -1.99 -3.77 -13.42
N GLY A 34 -1.54 -4.25 -12.25
CA GLY A 34 -2.03 -5.47 -11.63
C GLY A 34 -3.51 -5.43 -11.25
N PRO A 35 -4.11 -6.58 -10.92
CA PRO A 35 -5.50 -6.64 -10.51
C PRO A 35 -5.70 -5.95 -9.17
N THR A 36 -6.87 -5.33 -9.00
CA THR A 36 -7.34 -4.88 -7.69
C THR A 36 -7.68 -6.11 -6.84
N GLN A 37 -7.12 -6.19 -5.63
CA GLN A 37 -7.29 -7.31 -4.72
C GLN A 37 -7.67 -6.84 -3.32
N ILE A 38 -8.42 -7.65 -2.58
CA ILE A 38 -8.71 -7.41 -1.16
C ILE A 38 -7.90 -8.39 -0.33
N TYR A 39 -7.01 -7.85 0.50
CA TYR A 39 -6.21 -8.57 1.48
C TYR A 39 -6.82 -8.44 2.86
N ARG A 40 -6.77 -9.50 3.65
CA ARG A 40 -7.32 -9.63 5.00
C ARG A 40 -6.22 -9.84 6.02
N ALA A 41 -6.56 -9.65 7.28
CA ALA A 41 -5.66 -9.87 8.40
C ALA A 41 -4.89 -11.20 8.27
N GLY A 42 -3.55 -11.15 8.30
CA GLY A 42 -2.68 -12.31 8.09
C GLY A 42 -2.10 -12.41 6.68
N GLU A 43 -2.69 -11.75 5.69
CA GLU A 43 -2.22 -11.77 4.30
C GLU A 43 -1.19 -10.67 4.03
N SER A 44 -0.38 -10.89 2.99
CA SER A 44 0.68 -9.98 2.58
C SER A 44 0.94 -10.01 1.09
N TRP A 45 1.62 -8.97 0.61
CA TRP A 45 2.12 -8.88 -0.75
C TRP A 45 3.42 -8.08 -0.81
N TYR A 46 4.05 -8.10 -1.98
CA TYR A 46 5.25 -7.34 -2.29
C TYR A 46 4.99 -6.37 -3.44
N GLU A 47 5.62 -5.21 -3.39
CA GLU A 47 5.59 -4.22 -4.46
C GLU A 47 7.01 -4.04 -5.00
N PRO A 48 7.21 -4.13 -6.33
CA PRO A 48 8.53 -3.99 -6.91
C PRO A 48 9.06 -2.55 -6.76
N PRO A 49 10.38 -2.34 -6.91
CA PRO A 49 10.97 -1.00 -6.99
C PRO A 49 10.22 -0.08 -7.95
N ALA A 50 10.11 1.20 -7.60
CA ALA A 50 9.42 2.22 -8.39
C ALA A 50 7.92 1.96 -8.66
N ALA A 51 7.26 1.10 -7.87
CA ALA A 51 5.85 0.77 -8.07
C ALA A 51 4.92 1.99 -7.91
N ASN A 52 3.86 2.01 -8.71
CA ASN A 52 2.72 2.90 -8.55
C ASN A 52 1.64 2.20 -7.72
N HIS A 53 1.36 2.68 -6.52
CA HIS A 53 0.27 2.21 -5.68
C HIS A 53 -0.99 3.03 -5.97
N LEU A 54 -1.87 2.49 -6.81
CA LEU A 54 -3.00 3.23 -7.39
C LEU A 54 -4.26 3.18 -6.52
N ILE A 55 -4.46 2.10 -5.78
CA ILE A 55 -5.58 1.97 -4.83
C ILE A 55 -5.00 1.44 -3.53
N SER A 56 -5.25 2.13 -2.42
CA SER A 56 -5.06 1.59 -1.07
C SER A 56 -6.16 2.14 -0.18
N ARG A 57 -7.15 1.31 0.14
CA ARG A 57 -8.27 1.72 0.98
C ARG A 57 -8.78 0.60 1.88
N ASN A 58 -9.40 0.99 2.98
CA ASN A 58 -10.16 0.06 3.79
C ASN A 58 -11.41 -0.40 3.03
N ALA A 59 -11.51 -1.70 2.78
CA ALA A 59 -12.64 -2.29 2.08
C ALA A 59 -13.95 -2.22 2.91
N SER A 60 -13.83 -2.16 4.25
CA SER A 60 -14.99 -2.03 5.14
C SER A 60 -15.45 -0.58 5.30
N LYS A 61 -16.77 -0.37 5.23
CA LYS A 61 -17.41 0.93 5.54
C LYS A 61 -17.75 1.12 7.02
N THR A 62 -17.59 0.09 7.85
CA THR A 62 -18.02 0.11 9.26
C THR A 62 -16.92 -0.28 10.25
N LYS A 63 -15.90 -1.03 9.83
CA LYS A 63 -14.80 -1.49 10.70
C LYS A 63 -13.47 -0.84 10.28
N PRO A 64 -12.56 -0.53 11.23
CA PRO A 64 -11.23 -0.03 10.88
C PRO A 64 -10.32 -1.16 10.36
N ALA A 65 -9.25 -0.77 9.66
CA ALA A 65 -8.20 -1.68 9.18
C ALA A 65 -6.80 -1.12 9.46
N LYS A 66 -5.81 -2.00 9.62
CA LYS A 66 -4.39 -1.66 9.85
C LYS A 66 -3.49 -2.40 8.86
N LEU A 67 -2.66 -1.65 8.17
CA LEU A 67 -1.64 -2.14 7.24
C LEU A 67 -0.27 -1.77 7.80
N LEU A 68 0.65 -2.73 7.82
CA LEU A 68 2.07 -2.49 8.00
C LEU A 68 2.72 -2.45 6.62
N ALA A 69 3.39 -1.35 6.28
CA ALA A 69 4.21 -1.23 5.08
C ALA A 69 5.67 -1.08 5.51
N VAL A 70 6.52 -1.97 5.03
CA VAL A 70 7.97 -1.95 5.27
C VAL A 70 8.65 -1.53 3.98
N PHE A 71 9.42 -0.46 4.05
CA PHE A 71 10.20 0.08 2.94
C PHE A 71 11.63 -0.42 3.08
N VAL A 72 12.16 -1.04 2.02
CA VAL A 72 13.59 -1.30 1.86
C VAL A 72 14.05 -0.46 0.68
N ALA A 73 14.86 0.57 0.95
CA ALA A 73 15.27 1.56 -0.02
C ALA A 73 16.73 1.96 0.22
N ASP A 74 17.35 2.53 -0.80
CA ASP A 74 18.66 3.16 -0.69
C ASP A 74 18.59 4.37 0.27
N SER A 75 19.62 4.48 1.11
CA SER A 75 19.60 5.40 2.24
C SER A 75 19.68 6.88 1.86
N ASP A 76 20.06 7.21 0.63
CA ASP A 76 20.09 8.56 0.08
C ASP A 76 18.72 9.03 -0.45
N GLU A 77 17.82 8.12 -0.81
CA GLU A 77 16.42 8.47 -1.14
C GLU A 77 15.62 8.81 0.13
N LYS A 78 15.29 10.11 0.29
CA LYS A 78 14.56 10.61 1.48
C LYS A 78 13.05 10.70 1.29
N GLU A 79 12.61 10.86 0.05
CA GLU A 79 11.20 10.87 -0.34
C GLU A 79 10.77 9.45 -0.68
N LEU A 80 10.11 8.75 0.25
CA LEU A 80 9.72 7.35 0.06
C LEU A 80 8.49 7.17 -0.84
N THR A 81 7.67 8.21 -0.96
CA THR A 81 6.46 8.20 -1.78
C THR A 81 6.21 9.57 -2.39
N THR A 82 5.82 9.63 -3.65
CA THR A 82 5.38 10.86 -4.33
C THR A 82 3.96 10.66 -4.85
N ASN A 83 3.03 11.58 -4.55
CA ASN A 83 1.66 11.48 -5.05
C ASN A 83 1.63 11.55 -6.57
N ILE A 84 0.74 10.77 -7.18
CA ILE A 84 0.47 10.80 -8.62
C ILE A 84 -0.88 11.51 -8.80
N GLU A 85 -0.93 12.47 -9.72
CA GLU A 85 -2.16 13.18 -10.12
C GLU A 85 -3.16 12.27 -10.84
#